data_AF-A0A2V5VZ79-F1
#
_entry.id   AF-A0A2V5VZ79-F1
#
_cell.length_a   1.000
_cell.length_b   1.000
_cell.length_c   1.000
_cell.angle_alpha   90.00
_cell.angle_beta   90.00
_cell.angle_gamma   90.00
#
_symmetry.space_group_name_H-M   'P 1'
#
loop_
_entity.id
_entity.type
_entity.pdbx_description
1 polymer ?
#
loop_
_entity_poly.entity_id
_entity_poly.type
_entity_poly.pdbx_seq_one_letter_code
_entity_poly.pdbx_strand_id
1 'polypeptide(L)'
;METIPKPESSPTTTPERLAYSVQEAADLLGVNYFSVYRLIQRGKLKVCRALRGKLLVPRDPTEIEDQAHVEAVRHFAEPLKQFPTSRDAVKHLERDVAKTALAVLAASQRPPQGIPFLADDGSQWHKSVHLFDNVFVCHRPIANATEYAVVEHFPANGRNEICSRGRNAVEVLKAFAHDQRQALQIWTEDMTAQVKEFLAEKYPGQDMSRVADSFIHKFTTQAVAQKESRNHQQKHSRWIGV
;
A
#
# COMPACT_ATOMS: atom_id res chain seq x y z
N MET A 1 -43.30 -53.71 9.75
CA MET A 1 -43.39 -52.72 8.66
C MET A 1 -42.78 -51.44 9.17
N GLU A 2 -41.78 -50.98 8.44
CA GLU A 2 -40.76 -50.01 8.86
C GLU A 2 -41.31 -48.60 9.04
N THR A 3 -40.96 -47.98 10.15
CA THR A 3 -41.07 -46.53 10.39
C THR A 3 -39.90 -45.84 9.70
N ILE A 4 -40.18 -45.16 8.58
CA ILE A 4 -39.21 -44.32 7.87
C ILE A 4 -38.96 -43.04 8.69
N PRO A 5 -37.71 -42.73 9.11
CA PRO A 5 -37.42 -41.46 9.75
C PRO A 5 -37.31 -40.33 8.72
N LYS A 6 -37.93 -39.21 9.08
CA LYS A 6 -37.87 -37.91 8.39
C LYS A 6 -36.41 -37.43 8.28
N PRO A 7 -35.94 -36.96 7.11
CA PRO A 7 -34.57 -36.48 6.99
C PRO A 7 -34.36 -35.23 7.83
N GLU A 8 -33.35 -35.29 8.70
CA GLU A 8 -32.79 -34.16 9.43
C GLU A 8 -32.34 -33.09 8.44
N SER A 9 -32.84 -31.87 8.62
CA SER A 9 -32.38 -30.70 7.90
C SER A 9 -30.95 -30.40 8.30
N SER A 10 -30.02 -30.54 7.36
CA SER A 10 -28.66 -30.03 7.46
C SER A 10 -28.68 -28.54 7.84
N PRO A 11 -27.76 -28.06 8.70
CA PRO A 11 -27.63 -26.64 8.98
C PRO A 11 -27.28 -25.95 7.66
N THR A 12 -28.23 -25.19 7.13
CA THR A 12 -28.00 -24.32 5.99
C THR A 12 -27.05 -23.24 6.48
N THR A 13 -25.77 -23.35 6.13
CA THR A 13 -24.79 -22.28 6.32
C THR A 13 -25.29 -21.07 5.54
N THR A 14 -26.06 -20.20 6.20
CA THR A 14 -26.45 -18.92 5.63
C THR A 14 -25.17 -18.18 5.26
N PRO A 15 -25.01 -17.70 4.02
CA PRO A 15 -23.82 -16.96 3.65
C PRO A 15 -23.64 -15.78 4.59
N GLU A 16 -22.45 -15.65 5.18
CA GLU A 16 -22.13 -14.61 6.13
C GLU A 16 -22.31 -13.23 5.46
N ARG A 17 -23.27 -12.44 5.95
CA ARG A 17 -23.66 -11.16 5.33
C ARG A 17 -22.67 -10.06 5.68
N LEU A 18 -22.01 -9.51 4.66
CA LEU A 18 -20.98 -8.47 4.79
C LEU A 18 -21.56 -7.06 5.03
N ALA A 19 -22.81 -6.82 4.63
CA ALA A 19 -23.50 -5.56 4.82
C ALA A 19 -25.01 -5.76 4.91
N TYR A 20 -25.67 -4.83 5.60
CA TYR A 20 -27.10 -4.78 5.81
C TYR A 20 -27.69 -3.57 5.10
N SER A 21 -28.93 -3.69 4.64
CA SER A 21 -29.72 -2.50 4.28
C SER A 21 -29.98 -1.64 5.52
N VAL A 22 -30.40 -0.38 5.31
CA VAL A 22 -30.76 0.51 6.43
C VAL A 22 -31.87 -0.09 7.31
N GLN A 23 -32.83 -0.80 6.70
CA GLN A 23 -33.92 -1.45 7.44
C GLN A 23 -33.39 -2.60 8.30
N GLU A 24 -32.60 -3.50 7.73
CA GLU A 24 -32.01 -4.62 8.47
C GLU A 24 -31.09 -4.13 9.59
N ALA A 25 -30.32 -3.06 9.36
CA ALA A 25 -29.50 -2.43 10.40
C ALA A 25 -30.36 -1.84 11.53
N ALA A 26 -31.52 -1.26 11.20
CA ALA A 26 -32.46 -0.75 12.20
C ALA A 26 -32.98 -1.88 13.08
N ASP A 27 -33.39 -2.99 12.45
CA ASP A 27 -33.90 -4.17 13.13
C ASP A 27 -32.83 -4.80 14.03
N LEU A 28 -31.57 -4.91 13.55
CA LEU A 28 -30.44 -5.44 14.34
C LEU A 28 -30.07 -4.58 15.54
N LEU A 29 -30.12 -3.26 15.38
CA LEU A 29 -29.81 -2.30 16.45
C LEU A 29 -31.00 -2.11 17.42
N GLY A 30 -32.18 -2.67 17.12
CA GLY A 30 -33.41 -2.45 17.88
C GLY A 30 -33.87 -0.99 17.85
N VAL A 31 -33.56 -0.25 16.77
CA VAL A 31 -33.89 1.17 16.62
C VAL A 31 -34.83 1.40 15.44
N ASN A 32 -35.49 2.56 15.43
CA ASN A 32 -36.31 2.95 14.29
C ASN A 32 -35.43 3.23 13.05
N TYR A 33 -35.95 2.89 11.87
CA TYR A 33 -35.37 3.18 10.56
C TYR A 33 -34.81 4.62 10.42
N PHE A 34 -35.57 5.63 10.87
CA PHE A 34 -35.14 7.04 10.82
C PHE A 34 -33.95 7.34 11.74
N SER A 35 -33.79 6.58 12.83
CA SER A 35 -32.64 6.72 13.73
C SER A 35 -31.35 6.30 13.03
N VAL A 36 -31.38 5.27 12.19
CA VAL A 36 -30.22 4.86 11.38
C VAL A 36 -29.82 5.97 10.41
N TYR A 37 -30.77 6.60 9.72
CA TYR A 37 -30.50 7.78 8.88
C TYR A 37 -29.87 8.93 9.66
N ARG A 38 -30.34 9.21 10.88
CA ARG A 38 -29.72 10.24 11.74
C ARG A 38 -28.29 9.87 12.14
N LEU A 39 -28.00 8.60 12.41
CA LEU A 39 -26.64 8.14 12.71
C LEU A 39 -25.72 8.32 11.51
N ILE A 40 -26.20 8.03 10.30
CA ILE A 40 -25.49 8.24 9.04
C ILE A 40 -25.21 9.74 8.82
N GLN A 41 -26.22 10.59 8.93
CA GLN A 41 -26.09 12.05 8.76
C GLN A 41 -25.11 12.67 9.76
N ARG A 42 -25.06 12.15 10.98
CA ARG A 42 -24.15 12.59 12.05
C ARG A 42 -22.75 11.98 11.94
N GLY A 43 -22.49 11.14 10.93
CA GLY A 43 -21.20 10.47 10.74
C GLY A 43 -20.88 9.40 11.78
N LYS A 44 -21.86 8.98 12.59
CA LYS A 44 -21.70 7.94 13.62
C LYS A 44 -21.81 6.52 13.06
N LEU A 45 -22.40 6.37 11.87
CA LEU A 45 -22.51 5.10 11.17
C LEU A 45 -21.97 5.26 9.75
N LYS A 46 -20.97 4.45 9.39
CA LYS A 46 -20.42 4.44 8.03
C LYS A 46 -21.36 3.68 7.10
N VAL A 47 -21.49 4.16 5.87
CA VAL A 47 -22.32 3.52 4.85
C VAL A 47 -21.61 3.48 3.51
N CYS A 48 -21.83 2.39 2.78
CA CYS A 48 -21.41 2.22 1.40
C CYS A 48 -22.54 2.65 0.45
N ARG A 49 -22.21 3.50 -0.54
CA ARG A 49 -23.12 3.96 -1.61
C ARG A 49 -22.88 3.24 -2.95
N ALA A 50 -22.30 2.04 -2.90
CA ALA A 50 -21.86 1.30 -4.09
C ALA A 50 -23.00 1.00 -5.07
N LEU A 51 -24.25 0.92 -4.58
CA LEU A 51 -25.44 0.75 -5.39
C LEU A 51 -26.22 2.06 -5.44
N ARG A 52 -26.52 2.53 -6.66
CA ARG A 52 -27.23 3.80 -6.89
C ARG A 52 -28.56 3.80 -6.12
N GLY A 53 -28.68 4.72 -5.16
CA GLY A 53 -29.89 4.88 -4.33
C GLY A 53 -30.02 3.92 -3.14
N LYS A 54 -29.08 2.99 -2.91
CA LYS A 54 -29.11 2.08 -1.75
C LYS A 54 -27.96 2.37 -0.80
N LEU A 55 -28.30 2.54 0.48
CA LEU A 55 -27.33 2.66 1.57
C LEU A 55 -27.14 1.29 2.20
N LEU A 56 -25.89 0.82 2.19
CA LEU A 56 -25.48 -0.40 2.86
C LEU A 56 -24.68 -0.06 4.11
N VAL A 57 -25.08 -0.61 5.24
CA VAL A 57 -24.39 -0.51 6.53
C VAL A 57 -23.47 -1.73 6.64
N PRO A 58 -22.14 -1.56 6.70
CA PRO A 58 -21.21 -2.66 6.91
C PRO A 58 -21.46 -3.34 8.27
N ARG A 59 -21.29 -4.66 8.35
CA ARG A 59 -21.30 -5.37 9.65
C ARG A 59 -20.06 -4.98 10.45
N ASP A 60 -20.24 -4.78 11.76
CA ASP A 60 -19.12 -4.63 12.68
C ASP A 60 -18.20 -5.88 12.71
N PRO A 61 -16.90 -5.71 13.00
CA PRO A 61 -16.02 -6.82 13.36
C PRO A 61 -16.59 -7.63 14.53
N THR A 62 -16.50 -8.95 14.47
CA THR A 62 -16.68 -9.78 15.67
C THR A 62 -15.46 -9.67 16.57
N GLU A 63 -15.61 -10.04 17.85
CA GLU A 63 -14.51 -10.07 18.81
C GLU A 63 -13.33 -10.93 18.32
N ILE A 64 -13.62 -12.04 17.63
CA ILE A 64 -12.58 -12.92 17.08
C ILE A 64 -11.86 -12.29 15.88
N GLU A 65 -12.57 -11.53 15.04
CA GLU A 65 -11.97 -10.77 13.94
C GLU A 65 -11.09 -9.62 14.46
N ASP A 66 -11.53 -8.94 15.52
CA ASP A 66 -10.74 -7.89 16.18
C ASP A 66 -9.48 -8.47 16.82
N GLN A 67 -9.59 -9.60 17.50
CA GLN A 67 -8.44 -10.32 18.05
C GLN A 67 -7.47 -10.74 16.94
N ALA A 68 -7.98 -11.35 15.86
CA ALA A 68 -7.18 -11.76 14.71
C ALA A 68 -6.45 -10.57 14.08
N HIS A 69 -7.10 -9.41 13.99
CA HIS A 69 -6.50 -8.19 13.47
C HIS A 69 -5.34 -7.69 14.35
N VAL A 70 -5.54 -7.61 15.67
CA VAL A 70 -4.49 -7.18 16.61
C VAL A 70 -3.27 -8.08 16.53
N GLU A 71 -3.50 -9.39 16.42
CA GLU A 71 -2.42 -10.36 16.35
C GLU A 71 -1.68 -10.33 15.01
N ALA A 72 -2.38 -10.16 13.89
CA ALA A 72 -1.77 -9.94 12.58
C ALA A 72 -0.92 -8.66 12.58
N VAL A 73 -1.41 -7.56 13.18
CA VAL A 73 -0.62 -6.32 13.34
C VAL A 73 0.64 -6.60 14.14
N ARG A 74 0.54 -7.33 15.26
CA ARG A 74 1.70 -7.65 16.09
C ARG A 74 2.73 -8.50 15.35
N HIS A 75 2.28 -9.48 14.56
CA HIS A 75 3.16 -10.39 13.83
C HIS A 75 3.85 -9.71 12.64
N PHE A 76 3.11 -8.90 11.88
CA PHE A 76 3.58 -8.32 10.62
C PHE A 76 4.01 -6.85 10.73
N ALA A 77 4.00 -6.22 11.91
CA ALA A 77 4.37 -4.81 12.06
C ALA A 77 5.78 -4.48 11.52
N GLU A 78 6.79 -5.28 11.85
CA GLU A 78 8.17 -5.00 11.43
C GLU A 78 8.38 -5.26 9.92
N PRO A 79 7.95 -6.39 9.34
CA PRO A 79 8.01 -6.59 7.89
C PRO A 79 7.35 -5.47 7.08
N LEU A 80 6.24 -4.91 7.58
CA LEU A 80 5.47 -3.89 6.86
C LEU A 80 5.96 -2.45 7.09
N LYS A 81 6.93 -2.23 7.98
CA LYS A 81 7.31 -0.89 8.47
C LYS A 81 7.83 0.03 7.37
N GLN A 82 8.62 -0.49 6.43
CA GLN A 82 9.25 0.32 5.37
C GLN A 82 8.36 0.45 4.13
N PHE A 83 7.39 -0.45 3.96
CA PHE A 83 6.59 -0.53 2.74
C PHE A 83 5.86 0.77 2.37
N PRO A 84 5.20 1.49 3.30
CA PRO A 84 4.56 2.76 2.96
C PRO A 84 5.52 3.80 2.42
N THR A 85 6.72 3.88 3.00
CA THR A 85 7.77 4.81 2.59
C THR A 85 8.24 4.48 1.17
N SER A 86 8.56 3.22 0.89
CA SER A 86 8.99 2.78 -0.44
C SER A 86 7.91 3.00 -1.49
N ARG A 87 6.65 2.64 -1.20
CA ARG A 87 5.49 2.88 -2.08
C ARG A 87 5.32 4.36 -2.41
N ASP A 88 5.34 5.22 -1.39
CA ASP A 88 5.15 6.65 -1.59
C ASP A 88 6.31 7.24 -2.40
N ALA A 89 7.54 6.81 -2.13
CA ALA A 89 8.71 7.25 -2.87
C ALA A 89 8.63 6.88 -4.37
N VAL A 90 8.21 5.65 -4.69
CA VAL A 90 7.97 5.21 -6.08
C VAL A 90 6.86 6.04 -6.73
N LYS A 91 5.73 6.26 -6.04
CA LYS A 91 4.63 7.09 -6.55
C LYS A 91 5.05 8.54 -6.79
N HIS A 92 5.91 9.09 -5.94
CA HIS A 92 6.48 10.42 -6.12
C HIS A 92 7.41 10.47 -7.33
N LEU A 93 8.29 9.49 -7.48
CA LEU A 93 9.19 9.38 -8.62
C LEU A 93 8.40 9.33 -9.93
N GLU A 94 7.36 8.52 -10.01
CA GLU A 94 6.50 8.37 -11.20
C GLU A 94 5.81 9.68 -11.61
N ARG A 95 5.36 10.47 -10.62
CA ARG A 95 4.76 11.77 -10.89
C ARG A 95 5.79 12.79 -11.39
N ASP A 96 6.99 12.72 -10.83
CA ASP A 96 8.03 13.75 -11.02
C ASP A 96 9.10 13.34 -12.03
N VAL A 97 8.93 12.24 -12.79
CA VAL A 97 9.93 11.71 -13.75
C VAL A 97 10.53 12.80 -14.64
N ALA A 98 9.68 13.64 -15.26
CA ALA A 98 10.14 14.68 -16.17
C ALA A 98 11.01 15.73 -15.45
N LYS A 99 10.61 16.13 -14.23
CA LYS A 99 11.36 17.08 -13.40
C LYS A 99 12.70 16.49 -12.96
N THR A 100 12.70 15.23 -12.52
CA THR A 100 13.92 14.51 -12.14
C THR A 100 14.86 14.35 -13.34
N ALA A 101 14.34 13.98 -14.51
CA ALA A 101 15.12 13.85 -15.74
C ALA A 101 15.79 15.18 -16.13
N LEU A 102 15.07 16.31 -16.06
CA LEU A 102 15.67 17.62 -16.32
C LEU A 102 16.82 17.94 -15.36
N ALA A 103 16.67 17.61 -14.07
CA ALA A 103 17.74 17.79 -13.09
C ALA A 103 18.97 16.91 -13.41
N VAL A 104 18.75 15.67 -13.84
CA VAL A 104 19.81 14.75 -14.28
C VAL A 104 20.54 15.28 -15.51
N LEU A 105 19.81 15.75 -16.52
CA LEU A 105 20.38 16.34 -17.73
C LEU A 105 21.23 17.55 -17.38
N ALA A 106 20.72 18.46 -16.54
CA ALA A 106 21.46 19.63 -16.09
C ALA A 106 22.72 19.26 -15.30
N ALA A 107 22.67 18.22 -14.46
CA ALA A 107 23.83 17.72 -13.72
C ALA A 107 24.88 17.11 -14.66
N SER A 108 24.48 16.39 -15.72
CA SER A 108 25.42 15.77 -16.66
C SER A 108 26.19 16.76 -17.55
N GLN A 109 25.73 18.00 -17.64
CA GLN A 109 26.42 19.07 -18.38
C GLN A 109 27.46 19.81 -17.52
N ARG A 110 27.47 19.57 -16.21
CA ARG A 110 28.45 20.19 -15.31
C ARG A 110 29.76 19.42 -15.37
N PRO A 111 30.91 20.07 -15.11
CA PRO A 111 32.16 19.35 -14.91
C PRO A 111 31.95 18.29 -13.82
N PRO A 112 32.40 17.04 -14.05
CA PRO A 112 32.22 15.97 -13.08
C PRO A 112 32.80 16.39 -11.73
N GLN A 113 31.94 16.39 -10.70
CA GLN A 113 32.35 16.70 -9.34
C GLN A 113 32.56 15.40 -8.57
N GLY A 114 33.75 15.26 -7.99
CA GLY A 114 34.13 14.07 -7.22
C GLY A 114 34.70 12.94 -8.07
N ILE A 115 35.17 11.89 -7.38
CA ILE A 115 35.74 10.70 -8.00
C ILE A 115 34.59 9.80 -8.47
N PRO A 116 34.60 9.32 -9.73
CA PRO A 116 33.60 8.37 -10.18
C PRO A 116 33.69 7.08 -9.36
N PHE A 117 32.54 6.51 -9.02
CA PHE A 117 32.50 5.23 -8.33
C PHE A 117 32.42 4.08 -9.34
N LEU A 118 32.84 2.90 -8.91
CA LEU A 118 32.82 1.68 -9.72
C LEU A 118 31.52 0.92 -9.49
N ALA A 119 30.76 0.68 -10.55
CA ALA A 119 29.62 -0.22 -10.55
C ALA A 119 30.06 -1.70 -10.55
N ASP A 120 29.16 -2.61 -10.18
CA ASP A 120 29.43 -4.06 -10.11
C ASP A 120 29.87 -4.64 -11.48
N ASP A 121 29.49 -4.01 -12.60
CA ASP A 121 29.91 -4.39 -13.96
C ASP A 121 31.30 -3.82 -14.36
N GLY A 122 32.00 -3.17 -13.43
CA GLY A 122 33.31 -2.56 -13.64
C GLY A 122 33.26 -1.18 -14.31
N SER A 123 32.08 -0.62 -14.55
CA SER A 123 31.97 0.70 -15.17
C SER A 123 32.05 1.86 -14.18
N GLN A 124 32.60 2.99 -14.63
CA GLN A 124 32.76 4.21 -13.83
C GLN A 124 31.61 5.19 -14.05
N TRP A 125 31.02 5.67 -12.95
CA TRP A 125 29.83 6.53 -12.97
C TRP A 125 29.97 7.75 -12.07
N HIS A 126 29.37 8.86 -12.50
CA HIS A 126 29.22 10.08 -11.70
C HIS A 126 27.80 10.19 -11.16
N LYS A 127 27.66 10.53 -9.87
CA LYS A 127 26.36 10.75 -9.23
C LYS A 127 25.75 12.06 -9.75
N SER A 128 24.46 12.04 -10.08
CA SER A 128 23.73 13.20 -10.61
C SER A 128 22.65 13.67 -9.65
N VAL A 129 21.70 12.78 -9.33
CA VAL A 129 20.53 13.07 -8.50
C VAL A 129 20.31 11.91 -7.54
N HIS A 130 19.95 12.23 -6.31
CA HIS A 130 19.54 11.25 -5.29
C HIS A 130 18.05 10.96 -5.46
N LEU A 131 17.66 9.69 -5.52
CA LEU A 131 16.25 9.28 -5.62
C LEU A 131 15.73 8.87 -4.24
N PHE A 132 16.40 7.90 -3.62
CA PHE A 132 16.08 7.28 -2.32
C PHE A 132 17.39 7.10 -1.54
N ASP A 133 17.33 6.77 -0.26
CA ASP A 133 18.49 6.67 0.65
C ASP A 133 19.77 6.16 -0.02
N ASN A 134 19.68 4.99 -0.67
CA ASN A 134 20.82 4.33 -1.31
C ASN A 134 20.76 4.31 -2.85
N VAL A 135 19.82 5.01 -3.47
CA VAL A 135 19.57 4.94 -4.91
C VAL A 135 19.85 6.28 -5.58
N PHE A 136 20.69 6.24 -6.62
CA PHE A 136 21.17 7.43 -7.33
C PHE A 136 20.90 7.30 -8.82
N VAL A 137 20.56 8.43 -9.46
CA VAL A 137 20.71 8.55 -10.91
C VAL A 137 22.13 9.00 -11.21
N CYS A 138 22.76 8.28 -12.13
CA CYS A 138 24.14 8.45 -12.52
C CYS A 138 24.26 8.74 -14.00
N HIS A 139 25.36 9.36 -14.38
CA HIS A 139 25.72 9.55 -15.78
C HIS A 139 27.19 9.19 -16.01
N ARG A 140 27.49 8.80 -17.25
CA ARG A 140 28.86 8.66 -17.74
C ARG A 140 28.98 9.15 -19.17
N PRO A 141 30.09 9.82 -19.53
CA PRO A 141 30.38 10.11 -20.93
C PRO A 141 30.72 8.80 -21.65
N ILE A 142 30.15 8.62 -22.85
CA ILE A 142 30.52 7.58 -23.81
C ILE A 142 30.91 8.26 -25.13
N ALA A 143 31.56 7.54 -26.04
CA ALA A 143 32.23 8.10 -27.22
C ALA A 143 31.48 9.25 -27.93
N ASN A 144 30.17 9.10 -28.16
CA ASN A 144 29.36 10.08 -28.89
C ASN A 144 28.11 10.57 -28.13
N ALA A 145 27.99 10.27 -26.84
CA ALA A 145 26.78 10.58 -26.07
C ALA A 145 27.02 10.54 -24.57
N THR A 146 25.97 10.84 -23.80
CA THR A 146 25.89 10.54 -22.37
C THR A 146 25.04 9.29 -22.18
N GLU A 147 25.52 8.37 -21.35
CA GLU A 147 24.70 7.26 -20.86
C GLU A 147 24.27 7.57 -19.42
N TYR A 148 23.06 7.15 -19.08
CA TYR A 148 22.43 7.32 -17.78
C TYR A 148 22.13 5.95 -17.17
N ALA A 149 22.18 5.88 -15.85
CA ALA A 149 21.80 4.69 -15.11
C ALA A 149 21.15 5.05 -13.78
N VAL A 150 20.32 4.16 -13.26
CA VAL A 150 19.96 4.15 -11.83
C VAL A 150 20.84 3.11 -11.14
N VAL A 151 21.49 3.52 -10.06
CA VAL A 151 22.39 2.66 -9.28
C VAL A 151 21.94 2.60 -7.84
N GLU A 152 21.84 1.40 -7.31
CA GLU A 152 21.63 1.13 -5.90
C GLU A 152 22.95 0.78 -5.21
N HIS A 153 23.26 1.52 -4.14
CA HIS A 153 24.49 1.38 -3.37
C HIS A 153 24.23 0.59 -2.09
N PHE A 154 24.95 -0.50 -1.91
CA PHE A 154 24.85 -1.34 -0.71
C PHE A 154 26.08 -1.10 0.19
N PRO A 155 25.99 -0.20 1.19
CA PRO A 155 27.16 0.16 2.00
C PRO A 155 27.71 -1.01 2.82
N ALA A 156 26.87 -2.00 3.16
CA ALA A 156 27.26 -3.14 3.97
C ALA A 156 28.27 -4.08 3.28
N ASN A 157 28.24 -4.18 1.96
CA ASN A 157 29.12 -5.05 1.17
C ASN A 157 29.86 -4.29 0.05
N GLY A 158 29.70 -2.97 -0.02
CA GLY A 158 30.36 -2.10 -1.00
C GLY A 158 29.85 -2.24 -2.44
N ARG A 159 28.74 -2.97 -2.67
CA ARG A 159 28.20 -3.20 -4.02
C ARG A 159 27.51 -1.97 -4.58
N ASN A 160 27.56 -1.82 -5.90
CA ASN A 160 26.95 -0.76 -6.67
C ASN A 160 26.21 -1.39 -7.86
N GLU A 161 24.96 -1.77 -7.63
CA GLU A 161 24.16 -2.50 -8.61
C GLU A 161 23.48 -1.56 -9.59
N ILE A 162 23.57 -1.84 -10.89
CA ILE A 162 22.89 -1.08 -11.93
C ILE A 162 21.48 -1.63 -12.09
N CYS A 163 20.48 -0.88 -11.63
CA CYS A 163 19.07 -1.27 -11.72
C CYS A 163 18.50 -1.04 -13.14
N SER A 164 18.92 0.02 -13.82
CA SER A 164 18.50 0.34 -15.19
C SER A 164 19.54 1.22 -15.88
N ARG A 165 19.61 1.16 -17.21
CA ARG A 165 20.58 1.93 -18.02
C ARG A 165 20.04 2.29 -19.40
N GLY A 166 20.53 3.39 -19.96
CA GLY A 166 20.14 3.83 -21.30
C GLY A 166 20.65 5.22 -21.66
N ARG A 167 20.34 5.66 -22.89
CA ARG A 167 20.76 6.97 -23.42
C ARG A 167 19.73 8.09 -23.21
N ASN A 168 18.56 7.75 -22.69
CA ASN A 168 17.49 8.70 -22.40
C ASN A 168 17.14 8.63 -20.91
N ALA A 169 17.46 9.69 -20.17
CA ALA A 169 17.22 9.76 -18.73
C ALA A 169 15.74 9.57 -18.35
N VAL A 170 14.79 10.01 -19.19
CA VAL A 170 13.36 9.82 -18.95
C VAL A 170 13.00 8.34 -19.00
N GLU A 171 13.48 7.63 -20.02
CA GLU A 171 13.17 6.20 -20.20
C GLU A 171 13.86 5.33 -19.14
N VAL A 172 15.09 5.68 -18.76
CA VAL A 172 15.79 5.03 -17.63
C VAL A 172 15.01 5.16 -16.32
N LEU A 173 14.52 6.37 -16.01
CA LEU A 173 13.71 6.62 -14.81
C LEU A 173 12.35 5.91 -14.86
N LYS A 174 11.68 5.87 -16.02
CA LYS A 174 10.41 5.14 -16.19
C LYS A 174 10.59 3.65 -16.00
N ALA A 175 11.64 3.07 -16.60
CA ALA A 175 11.96 1.65 -16.47
C ALA A 175 12.18 1.29 -14.99
N PHE A 176 13.06 2.03 -14.32
CA PHE A 176 13.29 1.83 -12.89
C PHE A 176 12.01 1.97 -12.05
N ALA A 177 11.22 3.03 -12.25
CA ALA A 177 9.98 3.22 -11.51
C ALA A 177 8.96 2.09 -11.77
N HIS A 178 8.90 1.59 -13.00
CA HIS A 178 8.07 0.44 -13.36
C HIS A 178 8.51 -0.83 -12.62
N ASP A 179 9.81 -1.14 -12.64
CA ASP A 179 10.36 -2.32 -11.98
C ASP A 179 10.14 -2.26 -10.46
N GLN A 180 10.33 -1.10 -9.84
CA GLN A 180 10.05 -0.89 -8.42
C GLN A 180 8.57 -1.07 -8.10
N ARG A 181 7.66 -0.58 -8.96
CA ARG A 181 6.23 -0.81 -8.79
C ARG A 181 5.87 -2.30 -8.87
N GLN A 182 6.47 -3.02 -9.82
CA GLN A 182 6.25 -4.46 -9.96
C GLN A 182 6.78 -5.24 -8.75
N ALA A 183 7.96 -4.88 -8.24
CA ALA A 183 8.51 -5.47 -7.02
C ALA A 183 7.59 -5.25 -5.81
N LEU A 184 7.05 -4.03 -5.63
CA LEU A 184 6.08 -3.73 -4.57
C LEU A 184 4.78 -4.53 -4.73
N GLN A 185 4.35 -4.78 -5.97
CA GLN A 185 3.18 -5.60 -6.24
C GLN A 185 3.42 -7.07 -5.86
N ILE A 186 4.53 -7.67 -6.32
CA ILE A 186 4.89 -9.05 -5.98
C ILE A 186 4.99 -9.22 -4.47
N TRP A 187 5.64 -8.28 -3.78
CA TRP A 187 5.73 -8.28 -2.33
C TRP A 187 4.35 -8.15 -1.66
N THR A 188 3.44 -7.34 -2.20
CA THR A 188 2.07 -7.21 -1.67
C THR A 188 1.30 -8.52 -1.79
N GLU A 189 1.45 -9.21 -2.91
CA GLU A 189 0.82 -10.51 -3.18
C GLU A 189 1.36 -11.58 -2.21
N ASP A 190 2.68 -11.63 -2.04
CA ASP A 190 3.34 -12.54 -1.09
C ASP A 190 2.91 -12.28 0.36
N MET A 191 2.94 -11.02 0.80
CA MET A 191 2.47 -10.63 2.13
C MET A 191 0.99 -10.96 2.34
N THR A 192 0.17 -10.83 1.30
CA THR A 192 -1.25 -11.23 1.37
C THR A 192 -1.40 -12.72 1.60
N ALA A 193 -0.60 -13.54 0.91
CA ALA A 193 -0.58 -14.98 1.12
C ALA A 193 -0.15 -15.34 2.55
N GLN A 194 0.96 -14.75 3.03
CA GLN A 194 1.45 -14.99 4.39
C GLN A 194 0.44 -14.61 5.48
N VAL A 195 -0.26 -13.47 5.33
CA VAL A 195 -1.31 -13.07 6.28
C VAL A 195 -2.47 -14.07 6.28
N LYS A 196 -2.89 -14.54 5.11
CA LYS A 196 -3.97 -15.54 4.99
C LYS A 196 -3.57 -16.88 5.63
N GLU A 197 -2.34 -17.33 5.39
CA GLU A 197 -1.79 -18.54 5.99
C GLU A 197 -1.73 -18.43 7.52
N PHE A 198 -1.13 -17.36 8.04
CA PHE A 198 -1.06 -17.08 9.48
C PHE A 198 -2.43 -17.12 10.16
N LEU A 199 -3.44 -16.51 9.54
CA LEU A 199 -4.80 -16.47 10.08
C LEU A 199 -5.48 -17.85 10.02
N ALA A 200 -5.27 -18.61 8.93
CA ALA A 200 -5.83 -19.94 8.78
C ALA A 200 -5.26 -20.95 9.79
N GLU A 201 -3.96 -20.87 10.09
CA GLU A 201 -3.31 -21.70 11.10
C GLU A 201 -3.82 -21.39 12.51
N LYS A 202 -4.01 -20.10 12.82
CA LYS A 202 -4.36 -19.66 14.17
C LYS A 202 -5.85 -19.79 14.47
N TYR A 203 -6.69 -19.70 13.45
CA TYR A 203 -8.15 -19.76 13.56
C TYR A 203 -8.71 -20.87 12.65
N PRO A 204 -8.37 -22.14 12.91
CA PRO A 204 -8.77 -23.24 12.05
C PRO A 204 -10.29 -23.35 11.96
N GLY A 205 -10.80 -23.48 10.74
CA GLY A 205 -12.24 -23.60 10.47
C GLY A 205 -13.03 -22.29 10.54
N GLN A 206 -12.38 -21.14 10.75
CA GLN A 206 -13.02 -19.83 10.66
C GLN A 206 -12.64 -19.09 9.37
N ASP A 207 -13.60 -18.38 8.77
CA ASP A 207 -13.31 -17.51 7.62
C ASP A 207 -12.72 -16.18 8.10
N MET A 208 -11.42 -16.01 7.88
CA MET A 208 -10.68 -14.80 8.22
C MET A 208 -10.38 -13.92 6.99
N SER A 209 -11.00 -14.19 5.85
CA SER A 209 -10.75 -13.47 4.58
C SER A 209 -10.99 -11.97 4.75
N ARG A 210 -12.05 -11.58 5.47
CA ARG A 210 -12.36 -10.16 5.74
C ARG A 210 -11.28 -9.46 6.54
N VAL A 211 -10.69 -10.15 7.53
CA VAL A 211 -9.58 -9.62 8.34
C VAL A 211 -8.34 -9.46 7.48
N ALA A 212 -7.99 -10.49 6.70
CA ALA A 212 -6.84 -10.44 5.79
C ALA A 212 -6.96 -9.31 4.76
N ASP A 213 -8.10 -9.21 4.07
CA ASP A 213 -8.33 -8.20 3.04
C ASP A 213 -8.33 -6.78 3.64
N SER A 214 -9.00 -6.59 4.79
CA SER A 214 -8.99 -5.31 5.52
C SER A 214 -7.58 -4.93 5.98
N PHE A 215 -6.81 -5.89 6.49
CA PHE A 215 -5.44 -5.69 6.92
C PHE A 215 -4.57 -5.22 5.75
N ILE A 216 -4.52 -5.98 4.66
CA ILE A 216 -3.74 -5.62 3.47
C ILE A 216 -4.20 -4.28 2.89
N HIS A 217 -5.51 -4.02 2.82
CA HIS A 217 -6.03 -2.75 2.32
C HIS A 217 -5.55 -1.54 3.16
N LYS A 218 -5.58 -1.65 4.50
CA LYS A 218 -5.10 -0.58 5.38
C LYS A 218 -3.60 -0.30 5.15
N PHE A 219 -2.77 -1.33 5.03
CA PHE A 219 -1.34 -1.15 4.80
C PHE A 219 -1.00 -0.61 3.41
N THR A 220 -1.69 -1.11 2.38
CA THR A 220 -1.45 -0.70 0.98
C THR A 220 -2.03 0.67 0.64
N THR A 221 -3.10 1.11 1.33
CA THR A 221 -3.88 2.31 0.93
C THR A 221 -3.88 3.43 1.98
N GLN A 222 -3.94 3.13 3.29
CA GLN A 222 -4.24 4.15 4.32
C GLN A 222 -3.05 4.95 4.85
N ALA A 223 -1.81 4.62 4.50
CA ALA A 223 -0.67 5.47 4.86
C ALA A 223 -0.72 6.88 4.22
N VAL A 224 -1.56 7.08 3.20
CA VAL A 224 -1.85 8.42 2.62
C VAL A 224 -2.88 9.20 3.45
N ALA A 225 -3.86 8.52 4.05
CA ALA A 225 -4.98 9.18 4.74
C ALA A 225 -4.59 9.77 6.12
N GLN A 226 -3.67 9.14 6.85
CA GLN A 226 -3.22 9.68 8.14
C GLN A 226 -2.39 10.97 7.99
N LYS A 227 -1.70 11.17 6.86
CA LYS A 227 -0.92 12.38 6.58
C LYS A 227 -1.83 13.57 6.21
N GLU A 228 -2.91 13.33 5.48
CA GLU A 228 -3.90 14.37 5.13
C GLU A 228 -4.77 14.77 6.32
N SER A 229 -5.12 13.80 7.18
CA SER A 229 -5.89 14.04 8.41
C SER A 229 -5.09 14.87 9.43
N ARG A 230 -3.79 14.56 9.60
CA ARG A 230 -2.89 15.35 10.46
C ARG A 230 -2.68 16.78 9.93
N ASN A 231 -2.53 16.96 8.62
CA ASN A 231 -2.36 18.28 8.02
C ASN A 231 -3.62 19.16 8.09
N HIS A 232 -4.82 18.57 8.00
CA HIS A 232 -6.07 19.32 8.20
C HIS A 232 -6.30 19.69 9.67
N GLN A 233 -5.95 18.81 10.60
CA GLN A 233 -6.10 19.07 12.04
C GLN A 233 -5.08 20.10 12.55
N GLN A 234 -3.87 20.17 11.97
CA GLN A 234 -2.88 21.22 12.26
C GLN A 234 -3.22 22.59 11.63
N LYS A 235 -3.93 22.62 10.50
CA LYS A 235 -4.40 23.89 9.92
C LYS A 235 -5.57 24.49 10.71
N HIS A 236 -6.44 23.65 11.28
CA HIS A 236 -7.59 24.12 12.05
C HIS A 236 -7.22 24.61 13.45
N SER A 237 -6.13 24.11 14.05
CA SER A 237 -5.63 24.59 15.34
C SER A 237 -4.79 25.87 15.26
N ARG A 238 -4.40 26.31 14.05
CA ARG A 238 -3.59 27.53 13.84
C ARG A 238 -4.41 28.79 13.57
N TRP A 239 -5.74 28.69 13.59
CA TRP A 239 -6.68 29.82 13.40
C TRP A 239 -7.55 30.09 14.63
N ILE A 240 -7.29 29.42 15.76
CA ILE A 240 -7.89 29.73 17.05
C ILE A 240 -6.74 29.98 18.02
N GLY A 241 -6.23 31.21 18.02
CA GLY A 241 -5.11 31.61 18.85
C GLY A 241 -4.68 33.03 18.53
N VAL A 242 -5.30 33.97 19.28
CA VAL A 242 -5.17 35.44 19.31
C VAL A 242 -6.06 36.19 18.33
#